data_AF-M2C1V1-F1
#
_entry.id   AF-M2C1V1-F1
#
_cell.length_a   1.000
_cell.length_b   1.000
_cell.length_c   1.000
_cell.angle_alpha   90.00
_cell.angle_beta   90.00
_cell.angle_gamma   90.00
#
_symmetry.space_group_name_H-M   'P 1'
#
loop_
_entity.id
_entity.type
_entity.pdbx_description
1 polymer ?
#
loop_
_entity_poly.entity_id
_entity_poly.type
_entity_poly.pdbx_seq_one_letter_code
_entity_poly.pdbx_strand_id
1 'polypeptide(L)'
;MKAAVFAGTAVDTRMGVELLERRGIEALAIPMSSTCEEQSQLQYFSQEALENLFIAKSDEAIKKGSDIIVIYCNSLSSAIDYEKIQKLLNIQIFSPLDTYKKLPDDCKNIAILAANGLAAYTIDKIIQKYNREKNTIPIGNMSIVQLIEKDLHPAEIIRLLNLKGFLSYLENIEINDYKIDSLILGCTHFPYIKNELQKYTSIRIIDPAEKMLETILHTKEKKEYAKENSNNDR
;
A
#
# COMPACT_ATOMS: atom_id res chain seq x y z
N MET A 1 -20.78 2.94 6.82
CA MET A 1 -19.93 2.57 5.68
C MET A 1 -19.17 1.32 6.08
N LYS A 2 -19.28 0.25 5.29
CA LYS A 2 -18.55 -1.00 5.47
C LYS A 2 -17.55 -1.20 4.33
N ALA A 3 -16.33 -1.61 4.65
CA ALA A 3 -15.24 -1.80 3.68
C ALA A 3 -14.90 -3.29 3.53
N ALA A 4 -14.57 -3.72 2.32
CA ALA A 4 -13.89 -4.99 2.08
C ALA A 4 -12.39 -4.74 1.94
N VAL A 5 -11.57 -5.28 2.84
CA VAL A 5 -10.12 -5.08 2.85
C VAL A 5 -9.45 -6.27 2.18
N PHE A 6 -8.92 -6.03 1.00
CA PHE A 6 -8.13 -7.00 0.24
C PHE A 6 -6.66 -6.74 0.47
N ALA A 7 -5.91 -7.75 0.88
CA ALA A 7 -4.47 -7.65 0.93
C ALA A 7 -3.81 -8.95 0.49
N GLY A 8 -2.49 -9.00 0.63
CA GLY A 8 -1.72 -10.13 0.17
C GLY A 8 -1.97 -11.38 0.97
N THR A 9 -1.61 -11.31 2.24
CA THR A 9 -1.62 -12.41 3.18
C THR A 9 -2.60 -12.12 4.30
N ALA A 10 -2.72 -13.01 5.27
CA ALA A 10 -3.55 -12.77 6.44
C ALA A 10 -3.01 -11.61 7.32
N VAL A 11 -1.70 -11.37 7.31
CA VAL A 11 -1.05 -10.38 8.19
C VAL A 11 -1.37 -8.96 7.74
N ASP A 12 -1.05 -8.58 6.50
CA ASP A 12 -1.38 -7.25 5.98
C ASP A 12 -2.90 -7.04 5.88
N THR A 13 -3.68 -8.08 5.61
CA THR A 13 -5.15 -7.96 5.65
C THR A 13 -5.65 -7.52 7.03
N ARG A 14 -5.14 -8.12 8.11
CA ARG A 14 -5.48 -7.69 9.48
C ARG A 14 -5.00 -6.28 9.77
N MET A 15 -3.78 -5.92 9.36
CA MET A 15 -3.26 -4.56 9.53
C MET A 15 -4.17 -3.52 8.86
N GLY A 16 -4.66 -3.81 7.66
CA GLY A 16 -5.60 -2.93 6.95
C GLY A 16 -6.96 -2.83 7.62
N VAL A 17 -7.50 -3.93 8.15
CA VAL A 17 -8.74 -3.95 8.94
C VAL A 17 -8.58 -3.09 10.19
N GLU A 18 -7.53 -3.32 10.99
CA GLU A 18 -7.28 -2.54 12.20
C GLU A 18 -7.14 -1.03 11.91
N LEU A 19 -6.49 -0.68 10.80
CA LEU A 19 -6.32 0.71 10.39
C LEU A 19 -7.68 1.41 10.15
N LEU A 20 -8.63 0.72 9.51
CA LEU A 20 -9.97 1.23 9.25
C LEU A 20 -10.85 1.24 10.50
N GLU A 21 -10.82 0.17 11.30
CA GLU A 21 -11.65 0.02 12.51
C GLU A 21 -11.30 1.06 13.58
N ARG A 22 -10.00 1.40 13.74
CA ARG A 22 -9.55 2.49 14.62
C ARG A 22 -10.14 3.86 14.25
N ARG A 23 -10.73 4.00 13.05
CA ARG A 23 -11.41 5.22 12.58
C ARG A 23 -12.92 5.02 12.40
N GLY A 24 -13.48 3.98 13.00
CA GLY A 24 -14.93 3.71 12.99
C GLY A 24 -15.46 3.32 11.61
N ILE A 25 -14.67 2.57 10.82
CA ILE A 25 -15.11 1.95 9.58
C ILE A 25 -15.11 0.44 9.80
N GLU A 26 -16.29 -0.19 9.73
CA GLU A 26 -16.41 -1.65 9.78
C GLU A 26 -15.71 -2.27 8.56
N ALA A 27 -14.91 -3.32 8.76
CA ALA A 27 -14.12 -3.91 7.69
C ALA A 27 -14.22 -5.44 7.64
N LEU A 28 -14.38 -5.99 6.44
CA LEU A 28 -14.32 -7.42 6.15
C LEU A 28 -12.91 -7.79 5.66
N ALA A 29 -12.25 -8.73 6.35
CA ALA A 29 -10.93 -9.23 5.98
C ALA A 29 -10.99 -10.20 4.79
N ILE A 30 -10.23 -9.92 3.72
CA ILE A 30 -10.18 -10.76 2.51
C ILE A 30 -8.71 -10.95 2.06
N PRO A 31 -7.99 -11.93 2.61
CA PRO A 31 -6.64 -12.27 2.14
C PRO A 31 -6.69 -12.95 0.76
N MET A 32 -5.73 -12.62 -0.11
CA MET A 32 -5.65 -13.22 -1.46
C MET A 32 -4.84 -14.50 -1.50
N SER A 33 -3.90 -14.69 -0.58
CA SER A 33 -3.12 -15.92 -0.43
C SER A 33 -2.94 -16.28 1.05
N SER A 34 -2.44 -17.50 1.30
CA SER A 34 -2.07 -17.95 2.64
C SER A 34 -0.62 -17.59 2.99
N THR A 35 0.26 -17.45 2.00
CA THR A 35 1.68 -17.13 2.19
C THR A 35 2.20 -16.05 1.24
N CYS A 36 3.33 -15.43 1.60
CA CYS A 36 4.07 -14.48 0.75
C CYS A 36 4.52 -15.09 -0.58
N GLU A 37 4.96 -16.35 -0.58
CA GLU A 37 5.45 -17.03 -1.78
C GLU A 37 4.32 -17.28 -2.77
N GLU A 38 3.18 -17.81 -2.29
CA GLU A 38 1.98 -18.00 -3.09
C GLU A 38 1.53 -16.67 -3.71
N GLN A 39 1.51 -15.62 -2.90
CA GLN A 39 1.14 -14.29 -3.37
C GLN A 39 2.07 -13.80 -4.49
N SER A 40 3.38 -13.95 -4.29
CA SER A 40 4.38 -13.51 -5.25
C SER A 40 4.28 -14.29 -6.55
N GLN A 41 4.07 -15.61 -6.49
CA GLN A 41 3.88 -16.44 -7.68
C GLN A 41 2.65 -16.01 -8.49
N LEU A 42 1.51 -15.76 -7.82
CA LEU A 42 0.30 -15.28 -8.47
C LEU A 42 0.52 -13.94 -9.19
N GLN A 43 1.26 -13.02 -8.55
CA GLN A 43 1.54 -11.69 -9.10
C GLN A 43 2.46 -11.71 -10.33
N TYR A 44 3.45 -12.60 -10.37
CA TYR A 44 4.40 -12.66 -11.48
C TYR A 44 3.90 -13.51 -12.64
N PHE A 45 3.18 -14.60 -12.37
CA PHE A 45 2.96 -15.66 -13.37
C PHE A 45 1.48 -15.99 -13.62
N SER A 46 0.54 -15.39 -12.88
CA SER A 46 -0.88 -15.76 -13.00
C SER A 46 -1.81 -14.57 -12.79
N GLN A 47 -1.51 -13.44 -13.45
CA GLN A 47 -2.28 -12.21 -13.35
C GLN A 47 -3.78 -12.40 -13.66
N GLU A 48 -4.13 -13.12 -14.74
CA GLU A 48 -5.54 -13.36 -15.09
C GLU A 48 -6.27 -14.17 -14.01
N ALA A 49 -5.62 -15.19 -13.45
CA ALA A 49 -6.19 -15.97 -12.36
C ALA A 49 -6.36 -15.12 -11.09
N LEU A 50 -5.40 -14.25 -10.79
CA LEU A 50 -5.45 -13.32 -9.67
C LEU A 50 -6.58 -12.30 -9.83
N GLU A 51 -6.77 -11.74 -11.02
CA GLU A 51 -7.87 -10.83 -11.34
C GLU A 51 -9.23 -11.53 -11.19
N ASN A 52 -9.40 -12.73 -11.76
CA ASN A 52 -10.64 -13.51 -11.64
C ASN A 52 -10.94 -13.86 -10.17
N LEU A 53 -9.93 -14.24 -9.39
CA LEU A 53 -10.08 -14.50 -7.97
C LEU A 53 -10.49 -13.23 -7.20
N PHE A 54 -9.87 -12.09 -7.54
CA PHE A 54 -10.19 -10.81 -6.91
C PHE A 54 -11.63 -10.39 -7.21
N ILE A 55 -12.09 -10.54 -8.46
CA ILE A 55 -13.46 -10.26 -8.88
C ILE A 55 -14.45 -11.15 -8.11
N ALA A 56 -14.23 -12.47 -8.09
CA ALA A 56 -15.12 -13.41 -7.41
C ALA A 56 -15.26 -13.10 -5.91
N LYS A 57 -14.15 -12.83 -5.22
CA LYS A 57 -14.15 -12.42 -3.81
C LYS A 57 -14.79 -11.04 -3.60
N SER A 58 -14.65 -10.13 -4.56
CA SER A 58 -15.30 -8.81 -4.52
C SER A 58 -16.82 -8.94 -4.58
N ASP A 59 -17.35 -9.77 -5.47
CA ASP A 59 -18.79 -10.06 -5.56
C ASP A 59 -19.34 -10.63 -4.25
N GLU A 60 -18.62 -11.55 -3.61
CA GLU A 60 -19.01 -12.07 -2.29
C GLU A 60 -19.02 -10.99 -1.21
N ALA A 61 -18.02 -10.12 -1.20
CA ALA A 61 -17.91 -9.02 -0.24
C ALA A 61 -19.04 -8.00 -0.40
N ILE A 62 -19.41 -7.70 -1.64
CA ILE A 62 -20.55 -6.84 -1.99
C ILE A 62 -21.86 -7.47 -1.50
N LYS A 63 -22.07 -8.77 -1.75
CA LYS A 63 -23.23 -9.51 -1.23
C LYS A 63 -23.30 -9.53 0.31
N LYS A 64 -22.16 -9.45 0.99
CA LYS A 64 -22.03 -9.30 2.45
C LYS A 64 -22.18 -7.85 2.95
N GLY A 65 -22.56 -6.92 2.08
CA GLY A 65 -22.91 -5.54 2.41
C GLY A 65 -21.74 -4.56 2.41
N SER A 66 -20.63 -4.86 1.72
CA SER A 66 -19.52 -3.90 1.60
C SER A 66 -19.88 -2.75 0.66
N ASP A 67 -19.73 -1.50 1.13
CA ASP A 67 -19.99 -0.28 0.38
C ASP A 67 -18.81 0.16 -0.51
N ILE A 68 -17.59 -0.23 -0.11
CA ILE A 68 -16.33 0.09 -0.77
C ILE A 68 -15.36 -1.09 -0.68
N ILE A 69 -14.38 -1.11 -1.58
CA ILE A 69 -13.24 -2.01 -1.53
C ILE A 69 -11.97 -1.21 -1.23
N VAL A 70 -11.11 -1.74 -0.37
CA VAL A 70 -9.80 -1.18 -0.06
C VAL A 70 -8.75 -2.24 -0.33
N ILE A 71 -7.89 -2.00 -1.32
CA ILE A 71 -6.75 -2.88 -1.60
C ILE A 71 -5.60 -2.43 -0.70
N TYR A 72 -5.43 -3.06 0.46
CA TYR A 72 -4.34 -2.80 1.40
C TYR A 72 -3.05 -3.56 1.02
N CYS A 73 -2.66 -3.51 -0.26
CA CYS A 73 -1.42 -4.14 -0.74
C CYS A 73 -0.94 -3.51 -2.06
N ASN A 74 0.28 -2.96 -2.05
CA ASN A 74 0.90 -2.39 -3.25
C ASN A 74 1.16 -3.44 -4.33
N SER A 75 1.65 -4.62 -3.95
CA SER A 75 1.96 -5.68 -4.90
C SER A 75 0.70 -6.25 -5.56
N LEU A 76 -0.38 -6.45 -4.79
CA LEU A 76 -1.67 -6.86 -5.36
C LEU A 76 -2.20 -5.79 -6.31
N SER A 77 -2.20 -4.52 -5.88
CA SER A 77 -2.62 -3.40 -6.73
C SER A 77 -1.78 -3.27 -8.00
N SER A 78 -0.52 -3.68 -7.95
CA SER A 78 0.41 -3.64 -9.09
C SER A 78 0.19 -4.78 -10.09
N ALA A 79 -0.48 -5.84 -9.65
CA ALA A 79 -0.70 -7.05 -10.44
C ALA A 79 -2.11 -7.15 -11.02
N ILE A 80 -3.03 -6.24 -10.69
CA ILE A 80 -4.41 -6.26 -11.22
C ILE A 80 -4.83 -4.88 -11.75
N ASP A 81 -5.67 -4.86 -12.78
CA ASP A 81 -6.33 -3.63 -13.24
C ASP A 81 -7.56 -3.30 -12.39
N TYR A 82 -7.32 -2.77 -11.19
CA TYR A 82 -8.40 -2.40 -10.27
C TYR A 82 -9.28 -1.25 -10.80
N GLU A 83 -8.79 -0.40 -11.72
CA GLU A 83 -9.60 0.66 -12.32
C GLU A 83 -10.66 0.08 -13.28
N LYS A 84 -10.30 -0.96 -14.05
CA LYS A 84 -11.25 -1.74 -14.87
C LYS A 84 -12.24 -2.50 -13.99
N ILE A 85 -11.76 -3.16 -12.93
CA ILE A 85 -12.61 -3.92 -12.01
C ILE A 85 -13.60 -3.01 -11.27
N GLN A 86 -13.15 -1.83 -10.82
CA GLN A 86 -14.02 -0.80 -10.22
C GLN A 86 -15.22 -0.47 -11.12
N LYS A 87 -14.99 -0.27 -12.43
CA LYS A 87 -16.05 0.02 -13.40
C LYS A 87 -16.96 -1.19 -13.62
N LEU A 88 -16.38 -2.39 -13.73
CA LEU A 88 -17.11 -3.64 -13.92
C LEU A 88 -18.10 -3.90 -12.78
N LEU A 89 -17.64 -3.73 -11.54
CA LEU A 89 -18.41 -4.04 -10.34
C LEU A 89 -19.26 -2.86 -9.83
N ASN A 90 -19.12 -1.68 -10.44
CA ASN A 90 -19.75 -0.44 -10.01
C ASN A 90 -19.58 -0.16 -8.50
N ILE A 91 -18.37 -0.40 -7.98
CA ILE A 91 -18.00 -0.18 -6.58
C ILE A 91 -16.71 0.63 -6.50
N GLN A 92 -16.66 1.56 -5.55
CA GLN A 92 -15.46 2.37 -5.34
C GLN A 92 -14.34 1.51 -4.73
N ILE A 93 -13.18 1.50 -5.38
CA ILE A 93 -11.97 0.80 -4.96
C ILE A 93 -10.90 1.84 -4.62
N PHE A 94 -10.32 1.72 -3.42
CA PHE A 94 -9.16 2.50 -3.01
C PHE A 94 -7.89 1.64 -3.07
N SER A 95 -6.82 2.20 -3.63
CA SER A 95 -5.51 1.56 -3.69
C SER A 95 -4.42 2.49 -3.16
N PRO A 96 -3.37 1.96 -2.50
CA PRO A 96 -2.20 2.75 -2.13
C PRO A 96 -1.50 3.32 -3.37
N LEU A 97 -1.68 2.71 -4.56
CA LEU A 97 -1.10 3.21 -5.80
C LEU A 97 -1.58 4.62 -6.17
N ASP A 98 -2.79 5.01 -5.74
CA ASP A 98 -3.32 6.35 -5.98
C ASP A 98 -2.53 7.43 -5.24
N THR A 99 -1.89 7.09 -4.13
CA THR A 99 -1.14 8.05 -3.31
C THR A 99 0.15 8.51 -3.99
N TYR A 100 0.74 7.68 -4.85
CA TYR A 100 1.96 8.04 -5.61
C TYR A 100 1.67 8.96 -6.80
N LYS A 101 0.39 9.11 -7.20
CA LYS A 101 -0.02 10.02 -8.28
C LYS A 101 0.22 11.49 -7.90
N LYS A 102 0.29 11.81 -6.60
CA LYS A 102 0.54 13.16 -6.11
C LYS A 102 1.44 13.13 -4.88
N LEU A 103 2.74 13.27 -5.11
CA LEU A 103 3.73 13.36 -4.04
C LEU A 103 4.00 14.82 -3.67
N PRO A 104 4.48 15.09 -2.44
CA PRO A 104 4.90 16.43 -2.04
C PRO A 104 5.98 17.01 -2.95
N ASP A 105 5.99 18.34 -3.12
CA ASP A 105 6.94 19.05 -3.99
C ASP A 105 8.39 18.94 -3.50
N ASP A 106 8.57 18.77 -2.19
CA ASP A 106 9.87 18.59 -1.54
C ASP A 106 10.42 17.16 -1.66
N CYS A 107 9.63 16.20 -2.18
CA CYS A 107 10.10 14.86 -2.52
C CYS A 107 10.69 14.88 -3.94
N LYS A 108 12.02 14.93 -4.07
CA LYS A 108 12.70 15.01 -5.38
C LYS A 108 13.49 13.74 -5.69
N ASN A 109 14.28 13.25 -4.74
CA ASN A 109 15.11 12.06 -4.87
C ASN A 109 14.62 10.99 -3.90
N ILE A 110 14.03 9.93 -4.44
CA ILE A 110 13.18 9.02 -3.68
C ILE A 110 13.73 7.60 -3.74
N ALA A 111 14.00 7.00 -2.58
CA ALA A 111 14.15 5.56 -2.47
C ALA A 111 12.76 4.91 -2.30
N ILE A 112 12.45 3.88 -3.09
CA ILE A 112 11.20 3.13 -2.97
C ILE A 112 11.55 1.75 -2.46
N LEU A 113 11.07 1.40 -1.26
CA LEU A 113 11.26 0.07 -0.69
C LEU A 113 9.93 -0.68 -0.75
N ALA A 114 9.81 -1.66 -1.65
CA ALA A 114 8.62 -2.47 -1.86
C ALA A 114 8.88 -3.95 -1.55
N ALA A 115 7.82 -4.77 -1.57
CA ALA A 115 7.94 -6.20 -1.27
C ALA A 115 8.73 -6.96 -2.35
N ASN A 116 8.57 -6.62 -3.62
CA ASN A 116 9.25 -7.27 -4.74
C ASN A 116 9.54 -6.28 -5.87
N GLY A 117 10.29 -6.73 -6.88
CA GLY A 117 10.71 -5.89 -8.00
C GLY A 117 9.54 -5.39 -8.86
N LEU A 118 8.47 -6.18 -9.01
CA LEU A 118 7.28 -5.78 -9.76
C LEU A 118 6.57 -4.60 -9.07
N ALA A 119 6.34 -4.69 -7.75
CA ALA A 119 5.74 -3.61 -7.00
C ALA A 119 6.62 -2.36 -7.00
N ALA A 120 7.94 -2.51 -6.84
CA ALA A 120 8.88 -1.40 -6.89
C ALA A 120 8.83 -0.68 -8.26
N TYR A 121 8.86 -1.46 -9.35
CA TYR A 121 8.74 -0.94 -10.71
C TYR A 121 7.39 -0.27 -10.99
N THR A 122 6.28 -0.84 -10.54
CA THR A 122 4.96 -0.25 -10.78
C THR A 122 4.79 1.07 -10.02
N ILE A 123 5.28 1.17 -8.78
CA ILE A 123 5.29 2.43 -8.02
C ILE A 123 6.16 3.46 -8.76
N ASP A 124 7.36 3.08 -9.17
CA ASP A 124 8.26 3.93 -9.95
C ASP A 124 7.58 4.45 -11.24
N LYS A 125 6.99 3.55 -12.03
CA LYS A 125 6.25 3.89 -13.25
C LYS A 125 5.12 4.89 -13.00
N ILE A 126 4.40 4.77 -11.89
CA ILE A 126 3.35 5.74 -11.52
C ILE A 126 3.97 7.09 -11.17
N ILE A 127 5.03 7.11 -10.37
CA ILE A 127 5.74 8.34 -10.01
C ILE A 127 6.23 9.04 -11.29
N GLN A 128 6.91 8.33 -12.18
CA GLN A 128 7.40 8.87 -13.45
C GLN A 128 6.27 9.34 -14.38
N LYS A 129 5.08 8.73 -14.32
CA LYS A 129 3.93 9.17 -15.11
C LYS A 129 3.36 10.51 -14.65
N TYR A 130 3.29 10.74 -13.34
CA TYR A 130 2.58 11.89 -12.76
C TYR A 130 3.50 12.97 -12.15
N ASN A 131 4.76 12.65 -11.86
CA ASN A 131 5.76 13.50 -11.21
C ASN A 131 7.12 13.34 -11.93
N ARG A 132 7.16 13.70 -13.21
CA ARG A 132 8.29 13.44 -14.13
C ARG A 132 9.63 14.04 -13.69
N GLU A 133 9.60 15.03 -12.81
CA GLU A 133 10.77 15.69 -12.27
C GLU A 133 11.44 14.93 -11.13
N LYS A 134 10.79 13.88 -10.60
CA LYS A 134 11.28 13.11 -9.47
C LYS A 134 12.21 11.99 -9.93
N ASN A 135 13.34 11.86 -9.25
CA ASN A 135 14.30 10.78 -9.44
C ASN A 135 14.05 9.67 -8.41
N THR A 136 14.21 8.42 -8.81
CA THR A 136 13.74 7.25 -8.05
C THR A 136 14.78 6.12 -8.04
N ILE A 137 14.89 5.44 -6.89
CA ILE A 137 15.64 4.19 -6.71
C ILE A 137 14.66 3.10 -6.24
N PRO A 138 14.12 2.25 -7.16
CA PRO A 138 13.18 1.20 -6.80
C PRO A 138 13.88 -0.08 -6.31
N ILE A 139 13.47 -0.56 -5.14
CA ILE A 139 14.04 -1.75 -4.48
C ILE A 139 12.92 -2.66 -4.02
N GLY A 140 12.99 -3.93 -4.45
CA GLY A 140 12.14 -5.00 -3.92
C GLY A 140 12.90 -5.82 -2.88
N ASN A 141 12.30 -6.02 -1.70
CA ASN A 141 12.91 -6.85 -0.64
C ASN A 141 11.86 -7.69 0.09
N MET A 142 11.66 -8.92 -0.39
CA MET A 142 10.68 -9.86 0.17
C MET A 142 11.08 -10.36 1.56
N SER A 143 12.39 -10.40 1.85
CA SER A 143 12.88 -10.91 3.13
C SER A 143 12.39 -10.06 4.31
N ILE A 144 12.16 -8.75 4.12
CA ILE A 144 11.56 -7.90 5.15
C ILE A 144 10.15 -8.39 5.48
N VAL A 145 9.33 -8.65 4.46
CA VAL A 145 7.94 -9.13 4.63
C VAL A 145 7.94 -10.47 5.37
N GLN A 146 8.75 -11.43 4.92
CA GLN A 146 8.84 -12.76 5.52
C GLN A 146 9.25 -12.72 7.01
N LEU A 147 10.14 -11.81 7.40
CA LEU A 147 10.53 -11.66 8.81
C LEU A 147 9.45 -10.97 9.64
N ILE A 148 8.70 -10.03 9.06
CA ILE A 148 7.54 -9.41 9.72
C ILE A 148 6.45 -10.47 9.96
N GLU A 149 6.15 -11.33 8.97
CA GLU A 149 5.16 -12.40 9.13
C GLU A 149 5.57 -13.50 10.11
N LYS A 150 6.87 -13.58 10.43
CA LYS A 150 7.41 -14.45 11.48
C LYS A 150 7.42 -13.77 12.87
N ASP A 151 6.78 -12.61 12.99
CA ASP A 151 6.69 -11.82 14.23
C ASP A 151 8.05 -11.44 14.83
N LEU A 152 9.10 -11.30 14.00
CA LEU A 152 10.40 -10.83 14.48
C LEU A 152 10.30 -9.36 14.90
N HIS A 153 10.96 -9.03 16.02
CA HIS A 153 11.01 -7.67 16.51
C HIS A 153 11.69 -6.71 15.50
N PRO A 154 11.20 -5.47 15.29
CA PRO A 154 11.75 -4.55 14.28
C PRO A 154 13.27 -4.38 14.34
N ALA A 155 13.82 -4.21 15.55
CA ALA A 155 15.27 -4.05 15.74
C ALA A 155 16.08 -5.27 15.26
N GLU A 156 15.50 -6.48 15.37
CA GLU A 156 16.13 -7.70 14.87
C GLU A 156 16.09 -7.76 13.34
N ILE A 157 14.96 -7.37 12.72
CA ILE A 157 14.83 -7.26 11.26
C ILE A 157 15.87 -6.28 10.69
N ILE A 158 16.00 -5.08 11.30
CA ILE A 158 16.99 -4.09 10.88
C ILE A 158 18.41 -4.67 10.94
N ARG A 159 18.74 -5.41 12.00
CA ARG A 159 20.06 -6.02 12.19
C ARG A 159 20.32 -7.14 11.19
N LEU A 160 19.40 -8.11 11.07
CA LEU A 160 19.57 -9.31 10.25
C LEU A 160 19.69 -8.98 8.76
N LEU A 161 18.94 -7.98 8.30
CA LEU A 161 18.91 -7.58 6.88
C LEU A 161 19.85 -6.41 6.55
N ASN A 162 20.72 -6.01 7.49
CA ASN A 162 21.64 -4.88 7.35
C ASN A 162 20.96 -3.60 6.83
N LEU A 163 19.76 -3.29 7.34
CA LEU A 163 19.02 -2.11 6.87
C LEU A 163 19.72 -0.80 7.28
N LYS A 164 20.59 -0.82 8.29
CA LYS A 164 21.49 0.31 8.59
C LYS A 164 22.48 0.57 7.46
N GLY A 165 23.08 -0.48 6.89
CA GLY A 165 23.95 -0.35 5.74
C GLY A 165 23.20 0.16 4.51
N PHE A 166 21.97 -0.31 4.31
CA PHE A 166 21.09 0.22 3.26
C PHE A 166 20.81 1.72 3.43
N LEU A 167 20.40 2.16 4.62
CA LEU A 167 20.17 3.58 4.92
C LEU A 167 21.45 4.40 4.76
N SER A 168 22.58 3.88 5.23
CA SER A 168 23.90 4.49 5.06
C SER A 168 24.25 4.67 3.58
N TYR A 169 23.95 3.69 2.71
CA TYR A 169 24.16 3.85 1.28
C TYR A 169 23.35 5.02 0.71
N LEU A 170 22.07 5.14 1.08
CA LEU A 170 21.19 6.22 0.60
C LEU A 170 21.66 7.60 1.10
N GLU A 171 22.07 7.71 2.37
CA GLU A 171 22.46 8.98 2.99
C GLU A 171 23.82 9.50 2.52
N ASN A 172 24.74 8.60 2.17
CA ASN A 172 26.11 8.95 1.77
C ASN A 172 26.25 9.19 0.26
N ILE A 173 25.15 9.42 -0.47
CA ILE A 173 25.23 9.95 -1.84
C ILE A 173 25.70 11.41 -1.77
N GLU A 174 26.97 11.64 -2.14
CA GLU A 174 27.62 12.97 -2.02
C GLU A 174 27.27 13.93 -3.17
N ILE A 175 26.69 13.43 -4.25
CA ILE A 175 26.24 14.27 -5.37
C ILE A 175 24.90 14.89 -4.99
N ASN A 176 24.89 16.20 -4.73
CA ASN A 176 23.71 16.93 -4.25
C ASN A 176 22.45 16.72 -5.10
N ASP A 177 22.59 16.66 -6.43
CA ASP A 177 21.45 16.46 -7.34
C ASP A 177 20.77 15.09 -7.18
N TYR A 178 21.48 14.09 -6.65
CA TYR A 178 20.98 12.73 -6.44
C TYR A 178 20.77 12.38 -4.96
N LYS A 179 21.00 13.34 -4.06
CA LYS A 179 20.90 13.10 -2.61
C LYS A 179 19.47 12.74 -2.25
N ILE A 180 19.28 11.56 -1.65
CA ILE A 180 17.97 11.03 -1.27
C ILE A 180 17.36 11.89 -0.16
N ASP A 181 16.15 12.38 -0.40
CA ASP A 181 15.38 13.16 0.56
C ASP A 181 14.26 12.34 1.21
N SER A 182 13.76 11.32 0.52
CA SER A 182 12.58 10.57 0.93
C SER A 182 12.75 9.06 0.74
N LEU A 183 12.25 8.29 1.70
CA LEU A 183 12.11 6.83 1.62
C LEU A 183 10.62 6.47 1.65
N ILE A 184 10.09 5.96 0.55
CA ILE A 184 8.72 5.47 0.45
C ILE A 184 8.65 4.00 0.92
N LEU A 185 7.76 3.73 1.88
CA LEU A 185 7.38 2.38 2.29
C LEU A 185 6.34 1.79 1.32
N GLY A 186 6.82 1.25 0.20
CA GLY A 186 6.04 0.63 -0.87
C GLY A 186 5.45 -0.75 -0.55
N CYS A 187 5.32 -1.13 0.72
CA CYS A 187 4.63 -2.34 1.17
C CYS A 187 3.86 -2.04 2.46
N THR A 188 2.63 -2.53 2.55
CA THR A 188 1.74 -2.33 3.70
C THR A 188 2.18 -3.03 4.98
N HIS A 189 3.17 -3.93 4.92
CA HIS A 189 3.84 -4.49 6.09
C HIS A 189 4.88 -3.54 6.69
N PHE A 190 5.53 -2.69 5.88
CA PHE A 190 6.69 -1.92 6.31
C PHE A 190 6.44 -0.81 7.34
N PRO A 191 5.20 -0.28 7.56
CA PRO A 191 4.93 0.57 8.71
C PRO A 191 5.34 -0.05 10.05
N TYR A 192 5.35 -1.40 10.15
CA TYR A 192 5.83 -2.13 11.33
C TYR A 192 7.27 -1.80 11.72
N ILE A 193 8.16 -1.55 10.74
CA ILE A 193 9.57 -1.21 10.97
C ILE A 193 9.88 0.29 10.87
N LYS A 194 8.89 1.13 10.52
CA LYS A 194 9.06 2.58 10.30
C LYS A 194 9.77 3.28 11.45
N ASN A 195 9.28 3.09 12.67
CA ASN A 195 9.83 3.74 13.86
C ASN A 195 11.26 3.30 14.18
N GLU A 196 11.61 2.06 13.86
CA GLU A 196 12.97 1.55 14.07
C GLU A 196 13.93 2.05 12.98
N LEU A 197 13.49 2.10 11.71
CA LEU A 197 14.25 2.69 10.61
C LEU A 197 14.60 4.15 10.90
N GLN A 198 13.64 4.94 11.37
CA GLN A 198 13.81 6.37 11.62
C GLN A 198 14.88 6.68 12.69
N LYS A 199 15.22 5.72 13.56
CA LYS A 199 16.33 5.89 14.53
C LYS A 199 17.71 5.94 13.88
N TYR A 200 17.83 5.44 12.64
CA TYR A 200 19.11 5.28 11.94
C TYR A 200 19.23 6.15 10.70
N THR A 201 18.25 7.01 10.41
CA THR A 201 18.30 7.90 9.26
C THR A 201 17.58 9.22 9.51
N SER A 202 18.09 10.27 8.89
CA SER A 202 17.46 11.58 8.76
C SER A 202 16.54 11.70 7.54
N ILE A 203 16.58 10.71 6.62
CA ILE A 203 15.70 10.66 5.44
C ILE A 203 14.24 10.63 5.89
N ARG A 204 13.39 11.39 5.21
CA ARG A 204 11.95 11.44 5.47
C ARG A 204 11.30 10.11 5.06
N ILE A 205 10.73 9.37 6.01
CA ILE A 205 10.00 8.14 5.70
C ILE A 205 8.54 8.47 5.41
N ILE A 206 8.06 8.07 4.24
CA ILE A 206 6.68 8.28 3.77
C ILE A 206 5.93 6.95 3.82
N ASP A 207 4.78 6.94 4.51
CA ASP A 207 3.86 5.82 4.56
C ASP A 207 2.60 6.11 3.70
N PRO A 208 2.45 5.44 2.55
CA PRO A 208 1.29 5.55 1.66
C PRO A 208 -0.04 5.18 2.32
N ALA A 209 -0.04 4.27 3.29
CA ALA A 209 -1.27 3.79 3.94
C ALA A 209 -2.00 4.92 4.68
N GLU A 210 -1.24 5.82 5.33
CA GLU A 210 -1.79 6.98 6.03
C GLU A 210 -2.57 7.90 5.06
N LYS A 211 -2.01 8.16 3.87
CA LYS A 211 -2.65 9.03 2.87
C LYS A 211 -3.88 8.41 2.24
N MET A 212 -3.86 7.11 2.00
CA MET A 212 -5.02 6.38 1.51
C MET A 212 -6.17 6.45 2.54
N LEU A 213 -5.87 6.26 3.83
CA LEU A 213 -6.86 6.35 4.91
C LEU A 213 -7.52 7.74 4.96
N GLU A 214 -6.74 8.82 4.86
CA GLU A 214 -7.29 10.19 4.78
C GLU A 214 -8.29 10.34 3.63
N THR A 215 -7.97 9.76 2.47
CA THR A 215 -8.83 9.83 1.28
C THR A 215 -10.14 9.06 1.48
N ILE A 216 -10.07 7.89 2.14
CA ILE A 216 -11.25 7.10 2.51
C ILE A 216 -12.15 7.87 3.48
N LEU A 217 -11.56 8.49 4.51
CA LEU A 217 -12.32 9.25 5.53
C LEU A 217 -13.03 10.46 4.92
N HIS A 218 -12.35 11.24 4.09
CA HIS A 218 -12.96 12.36 3.37
C HIS A 218 -14.14 11.91 2.48
N THR A 219 -14.02 10.72 1.88
CA THR A 219 -15.11 10.13 1.09
C THR A 219 -16.30 9.73 1.96
N LYS A 220 -16.03 9.18 3.15
CA LYS A 220 -17.06 8.82 4.13
C LYS A 220 -17.84 10.05 4.57
N GLU A 221 -17.16 11.11 4.98
CA GLU A 221 -17.76 12.38 5.43
C GLU A 221 -18.65 13.00 4.34
N LYS A 222 -18.19 13.01 3.07
CA LYS A 222 -19.00 13.48 1.94
C LYS A 222 -20.28 12.67 1.73
N LYS A 223 -20.21 11.34 1.88
CA LYS A 223 -21.39 10.46 1.73
C LYS A 223 -22.38 10.65 2.89
N GLU A 224 -21.89 10.91 4.10
CA GLU A 224 -22.73 11.20 5.27
C GLU A 224 -23.44 12.55 5.11
N TYR A 225 -22.72 13.61 4.72
CA TYR A 225 -23.29 14.93 4.45
C TYR A 225 -24.34 14.91 3.32
N ALA A 226 -24.13 14.13 2.25
CA ALA A 226 -25.11 14.00 1.16
C ALA A 226 -26.41 13.29 1.61
N LYS A 227 -26.31 12.33 2.55
CA LYS A 227 -27.47 11.62 3.10
C LYS A 227 -28.30 12.50 4.04
N GLU A 228 -27.66 13.34 4.84
CA GLU A 228 -28.35 14.28 5.73
C GLU A 228 -29.15 15.33 4.94
N ASN A 229 -28.56 15.91 3.89
CA ASN A 229 -29.25 16.92 3.08
C ASN A 229 -30.37 16.37 2.20
N SER A 230 -30.26 15.11 1.72
CA SER A 230 -31.34 14.47 0.96
C SER A 230 -32.54 14.04 1.81
N ASN A 231 -32.38 13.97 3.13
CA ASN A 231 -33.46 13.71 4.08
C ASN A 231 -34.14 15.00 4.59
N ASN A 232 -33.49 16.17 4.50
CA ASN A 232 -34.07 17.46 4.88
C ASN A 232 -34.93 18.11 3.78
N ASP A 233 -34.83 17.62 2.54
CA ASP A 233 -35.63 18.07 1.39
C ASP A 233 -36.88 17.20 1.13
N ARG A 234 -37.29 16.35 2.10
CA ARG A 234 -38.51 15.52 2.07
C ARG A 234 -39.41 15.84 3.26
#